data_AF-A0A835PGC9-F1
#
_entry.id   AF-A0A835PGC9-F1
#
_cell.length_a   1.000
_cell.length_b   1.000
_cell.length_c   1.000
_cell.angle_alpha   90.00
_cell.angle_beta   90.00
_cell.angle_gamma   90.00
#
_symmetry.space_group_name_H-M   'P 1'
#
loop_
_entity.id
_entity.type
_entity.pdbx_description
1 polymer ?
#
loop_
_entity_poly.entity_id
_entity_poly.type
_entity_poly.pdbx_seq_one_letter_code
_entity_poly.pdbx_strand_id
1 'polypeptide(L)'
;MWPPDLEPAASSSQCCSPARRMAVLFFSAIDALRFIKENHRMFLSGVRKGIFRRSQGIFRRMFGESTLRDAIKPVLVPCYDLSSGTPFVFSRADAVEADVFDFLIGGVCAATCAEKKAVEVGSVAEGRAKIQAIGGGVAMRNPMAMAITHVMNNKTEFPFAAGVEDMLAISFGCNEAYGARSPKSASELVKIAGDGAADMVDQAVAMAFKQKNRENSYVRIQGQSQGSKKGSTAAAAKIEEEEEFLRQRSVDSVMFRGRKTSEKTNSERLQKFTAELIAEERWRKSSPLPTVLIKPAVTPRTSSATNSTTFTTLSASSLC
;
A
#
# COMPACT_ATOMS: atom_id res chain seq x y z
N MET A 1 32.59 17.77 -53.60
CA MET A 1 33.06 16.66 -54.45
C MET A 1 34.36 16.15 -53.86
N TRP A 2 34.25 15.18 -52.95
CA TRP A 2 35.32 14.32 -52.43
C TRP A 2 34.59 13.14 -51.78
N PRO A 3 34.66 11.93 -52.34
CA PRO A 3 34.67 10.71 -51.54
C PRO A 3 36.13 10.35 -51.22
N PRO A 4 36.34 9.49 -50.24
CA PRO A 4 36.96 8.23 -50.62
C PRO A 4 36.13 7.02 -50.19
N ASP A 5 36.29 5.99 -51.02
CA ASP A 5 35.56 4.75 -51.13
C ASP A 5 35.74 3.76 -49.97
N LEU A 6 34.78 2.83 -49.94
CA LEU A 6 34.72 1.57 -49.21
C LEU A 6 35.92 0.66 -49.57
N GLU A 7 36.42 -0.22 -48.68
CA GLU A 7 35.92 -1.58 -48.37
C GLU A 7 36.94 -2.29 -47.43
N PRO A 8 36.75 -3.54 -46.91
CA PRO A 8 35.57 -4.17 -46.33
C PRO A 8 35.89 -4.99 -45.03
N ALA A 9 34.88 -5.76 -44.61
CA ALA A 9 34.66 -6.50 -43.35
C ALA A 9 35.69 -7.55 -42.87
N ALA A 10 35.70 -7.80 -41.55
CA ALA A 10 35.53 -9.16 -41.00
C ALA A 10 35.02 -9.14 -39.54
N SER A 11 34.05 -10.01 -39.30
CA SER A 11 33.29 -10.24 -38.07
C SER A 11 34.12 -10.76 -36.89
N SER A 12 33.73 -10.36 -35.69
CA SER A 12 33.64 -11.29 -34.57
C SER A 12 32.35 -11.06 -33.80
N SER A 13 31.42 -11.98 -34.01
CA SER A 13 30.24 -12.21 -33.20
C SER A 13 30.64 -12.42 -31.74
N GLN A 14 30.15 -11.55 -30.84
CA GLN A 14 30.00 -11.93 -29.44
C GLN A 14 28.55 -11.73 -29.01
N CYS A 15 27.97 -12.87 -28.67
CA CYS A 15 26.60 -13.12 -28.31
C CYS A 15 26.13 -12.27 -27.12
N CYS A 16 24.82 -12.04 -27.12
CA CYS A 16 24.03 -11.55 -26.01
C CYS A 16 24.40 -12.18 -24.66
N SER A 17 24.58 -11.33 -23.65
CA SER A 17 23.67 -11.24 -22.49
C SER A 17 24.17 -10.19 -21.51
N PRO A 18 23.41 -9.13 -21.19
CA PRO A 18 23.52 -8.55 -19.88
C PRO A 18 22.59 -9.34 -18.97
N ALA A 19 23.15 -10.23 -18.15
CA ALA A 19 22.52 -10.57 -16.89
C ALA A 19 22.39 -9.25 -16.11
N ARG A 20 21.26 -8.54 -16.29
CA ARG A 20 20.91 -7.39 -15.47
C ARG A 20 20.76 -7.94 -14.06
N ARG A 21 21.78 -7.74 -13.24
CA ARG A 21 21.64 -7.85 -11.78
C ARG A 21 20.41 -7.02 -11.42
N MET A 22 19.34 -7.68 -10.98
CA MET A 22 18.19 -7.00 -10.40
C MET A 22 18.71 -6.25 -9.19
N ALA A 23 18.94 -4.94 -9.34
CA ALA A 23 19.25 -4.09 -8.22
C ALA A 23 18.02 -4.08 -7.33
N VAL A 24 18.13 -4.69 -6.14
CA VAL A 24 17.06 -4.64 -5.15
C VAL A 24 16.92 -3.18 -4.74
N LEU A 25 15.79 -2.57 -5.09
CA LEU A 25 15.48 -1.19 -4.77
C LEU A 25 15.09 -1.10 -3.29
N PHE A 26 15.99 -0.58 -2.46
CA PHE A 26 15.70 -0.23 -1.08
C PHE A 26 15.42 1.27 -0.99
N PHE A 27 14.26 1.62 -0.46
CA PHE A 27 13.89 2.99 -0.13
C PHE A 27 13.81 3.12 1.39
N SER A 28 14.51 4.10 1.96
CA SER A 28 14.32 4.47 3.36
C SER A 28 13.05 5.32 3.53
N ALA A 29 12.57 5.46 4.77
CA ALA A 29 11.48 6.40 5.08
C ALA A 29 11.85 7.85 4.69
N ILE A 30 13.13 8.21 4.79
CA ILE A 30 13.64 9.54 4.40
C ILE A 30 13.57 9.71 2.87
N ASP A 31 13.87 8.66 2.10
CA ASP A 31 13.76 8.70 0.64
C ASP A 31 12.30 8.86 0.20
N ALA A 32 11.37 8.18 0.87
CA ALA A 32 9.93 8.34 0.64
C ALA A 32 9.46 9.78 0.93
N LEU A 33 9.91 10.37 2.05
CA LEU A 33 9.61 11.76 2.38
C LEU A 33 10.17 12.73 1.33
N ARG A 34 11.42 12.52 0.90
CA ARG A 34 12.06 13.32 -0.15
C ARG A 34 11.28 13.22 -1.46
N PHE A 35 10.90 12.01 -1.85
CA PHE A 35 10.09 11.76 -3.04
C PHE A 35 8.76 12.52 -3.00
N ILE A 36 8.04 12.51 -1.86
CA ILE A 36 6.79 13.25 -1.69
C ILE A 36 7.04 14.76 -1.78
N LYS A 37 8.12 15.28 -1.16
CA LYS A 37 8.47 16.72 -1.19
C LYS A 37 8.78 17.18 -2.63
N GLU A 38 9.57 16.41 -3.37
CA GLU A 38 9.93 16.68 -4.77
C GLU A 38 8.72 16.58 -5.70
N ASN A 39 7.81 15.64 -5.44
CA ASN A 39 6.66 15.35 -6.29
C ASN A 39 5.33 15.89 -5.71
N HIS A 40 5.37 16.83 -4.77
CA HIS A 40 4.18 17.32 -4.02
C HIS A 40 3.02 17.76 -4.93
N ARG A 41 3.32 18.29 -6.13
CA ARG A 41 2.30 18.71 -7.11
C ARG A 41 1.46 17.55 -7.65
N MET A 42 1.95 16.31 -7.57
CA MET A 42 1.18 15.12 -7.93
C MET A 42 0.16 14.73 -6.87
N PHE A 43 0.51 14.93 -5.60
CA PHE A 43 -0.29 14.54 -4.44
C PHE A 43 -1.24 15.65 -3.97
N LEU A 44 -1.08 16.89 -4.45
CA LEU A 44 -2.05 17.96 -4.28
C LEU A 44 -3.27 17.72 -5.19
N SER A 45 -4.19 16.89 -4.71
CA SER A 45 -5.51 16.65 -5.28
C SER A 45 -6.27 17.98 -5.43
N GLY A 46 -6.33 18.54 -6.65
CA GLY A 46 -7.06 19.79 -6.84
C GLY A 46 -7.19 20.29 -8.27
N VAL A 47 -6.08 20.53 -8.97
CA VAL A 47 -6.13 21.40 -10.14
C VAL A 47 -5.17 20.91 -11.23
N ARG A 48 -5.64 20.02 -12.12
CA ARG A 48 -5.39 20.01 -13.58
C ARG A 48 -5.64 18.63 -14.22
N LYS A 49 -6.38 18.64 -15.32
CA LYS A 49 -6.82 17.50 -16.16
C LYS A 49 -5.69 16.67 -16.84
N GLY A 50 -4.42 16.79 -16.44
CA GLY A 50 -3.27 16.20 -17.16
C GLY A 50 -2.22 15.44 -16.33
N ILE A 51 -2.41 15.28 -15.02
CA ILE A 51 -1.36 14.78 -14.11
C ILE A 51 -1.33 13.24 -14.02
N PHE A 52 -2.40 12.52 -14.36
CA PHE A 52 -2.45 11.06 -14.24
C PHE A 52 -1.53 10.30 -15.20
N ARG A 53 -1.30 10.81 -16.42
CA ARG A 53 -0.26 10.24 -17.32
C ARG A 53 1.15 10.48 -16.78
N ARG A 54 1.36 11.52 -15.96
CA ARG A 54 2.64 11.79 -15.29
C ARG A 54 2.87 10.88 -14.09
N SER A 55 1.84 10.51 -13.32
CA SER A 55 2.00 9.67 -12.13
C SER A 55 2.46 8.24 -12.46
N GLN A 56 1.85 7.59 -13.45
CA GLN A 56 2.34 6.30 -13.95
C GLN A 56 3.80 6.37 -14.40
N GLY A 57 4.18 7.43 -15.12
CA GLY A 57 5.55 7.64 -15.56
C GLY A 57 6.55 7.80 -14.40
N ILE A 58 6.15 8.43 -13.30
CA ILE A 58 7.01 8.67 -12.15
C ILE A 58 7.17 7.41 -11.30
N PHE A 59 6.07 6.68 -11.05
CA PHE A 59 6.16 5.40 -10.37
C PHE A 59 6.94 4.37 -11.20
N ARG A 60 6.79 4.37 -12.53
CA ARG A 60 7.60 3.53 -13.42
C ARG A 60 9.09 3.90 -13.40
N ARG A 61 9.44 5.18 -13.33
CA ARG A 61 10.85 5.60 -13.17
C ARG A 61 11.44 5.15 -11.84
N MET A 62 10.63 5.15 -10.78
CA MET A 62 11.07 4.79 -9.43
C MET A 62 11.18 3.28 -9.23
N PHE A 63 10.16 2.52 -9.64
CA PHE A 63 10.09 1.07 -9.42
C PHE A 63 10.57 0.24 -10.62
N GLY A 64 10.83 0.86 -11.76
CA GLY A 64 11.24 0.17 -12.98
C GLY A 64 10.19 -0.87 -13.39
N GLU A 65 10.67 -2.09 -13.61
CA GLU A 65 9.87 -3.25 -13.99
C GLU A 65 9.65 -4.21 -12.79
N SER A 66 9.83 -3.72 -11.54
CA SER A 66 9.61 -4.53 -10.34
C SER A 66 8.13 -4.89 -10.18
N THR A 67 7.85 -6.13 -9.79
CA THR A 67 6.49 -6.66 -9.63
C THR A 67 6.11 -6.85 -8.15
N LEU A 68 4.85 -7.18 -7.86
CA LEU A 68 4.39 -7.49 -6.50
C LEU A 68 5.15 -8.67 -5.90
N ARG A 69 5.48 -9.66 -6.73
CA ARG A 69 6.26 -10.83 -6.30
C ARG A 69 7.66 -10.46 -5.81
N ASP A 70 8.27 -9.41 -6.38
CA ASP A 70 9.59 -8.91 -6.01
C ASP A 70 9.62 -8.20 -4.64
N ALA A 71 8.46 -7.92 -4.03
CA ALA A 71 8.41 -7.26 -2.73
C ALA A 71 9.10 -8.12 -1.64
N ILE A 72 9.94 -7.47 -0.83
CA ILE A 72 10.76 -8.13 0.21
C ILE A 72 9.95 -8.63 1.42
N LYS A 73 8.72 -8.14 1.58
CA LYS A 73 7.80 -8.46 2.67
C LYS A 73 6.37 -8.61 2.13
N PRO A 74 5.48 -9.31 2.84
CA PRO A 74 4.06 -9.32 2.53
C PRO A 74 3.55 -7.89 2.39
N VAL A 75 2.86 -7.60 1.28
CA VAL A 75 2.29 -6.29 0.98
C VAL A 75 0.89 -6.47 0.44
N LEU A 76 0.00 -5.58 0.89
CA LEU A 76 -1.38 -5.48 0.47
C LEU A 76 -1.66 -4.04 0.08
N VAL A 77 -2.11 -3.82 -1.15
CA VAL A 77 -2.42 -2.48 -1.66
C VAL A 77 -3.87 -2.47 -2.16
N PRO A 78 -4.78 -1.75 -1.49
CA PRO A 78 -6.19 -1.79 -1.83
C PRO A 78 -6.56 -0.85 -2.97
N CYS A 79 -7.56 -1.24 -3.74
CA CYS A 79 -8.29 -0.40 -4.68
C CYS A 79 -9.76 -0.86 -4.76
N TYR A 80 -10.56 -0.15 -5.56
CA TYR A 80 -11.89 -0.56 -5.96
C TYR A 80 -11.85 -0.86 -7.45
N ASP A 81 -12.22 -2.07 -7.84
CA ASP A 81 -12.27 -2.46 -9.24
C ASP A 81 -13.66 -2.18 -9.81
N LEU A 82 -13.72 -1.23 -10.75
CA LEU A 82 -14.97 -0.85 -11.41
C LEU A 82 -15.51 -1.94 -12.33
N SER A 83 -14.64 -2.82 -12.85
CA SER A 83 -15.07 -3.90 -13.75
C SER A 83 -15.88 -4.95 -13.01
N SER A 84 -15.45 -5.35 -11.81
CA SER A 84 -16.18 -6.28 -10.95
C SER A 84 -17.20 -5.61 -10.03
N GLY A 85 -17.06 -4.31 -9.75
CA GLY A 85 -17.89 -3.60 -8.77
C GLY A 85 -17.57 -3.96 -7.32
N THR A 86 -16.33 -4.39 -7.04
CA THR A 86 -15.92 -4.88 -5.72
C THR A 86 -14.58 -4.28 -5.26
N PRO A 87 -14.32 -4.23 -3.94
CA PRO A 87 -12.97 -3.97 -3.43
C PRO A 87 -11.99 -5.03 -3.94
N PHE A 88 -10.82 -4.59 -4.38
CA PHE A 88 -9.74 -5.46 -4.82
C PHE A 88 -8.46 -5.14 -4.04
N VAL A 89 -7.63 -6.14 -3.79
CA VAL A 89 -6.38 -5.98 -3.05
C VAL A 89 -5.27 -6.61 -3.85
N PHE A 90 -4.32 -5.78 -4.29
CA PHE A 90 -3.06 -6.26 -4.82
C PHE A 90 -2.24 -6.87 -3.69
N SER A 91 -1.98 -8.17 -3.77
CA SER A 91 -1.34 -8.96 -2.71
C SER A 91 -0.09 -9.63 -3.23
N ARG A 92 1.01 -9.54 -2.47
CA ARG A 92 2.21 -10.34 -2.76
C ARG A 92 1.92 -11.83 -2.69
N ALA A 93 1.11 -12.27 -1.73
CA ALA A 93 0.80 -13.70 -1.58
C ALA A 93 0.15 -14.24 -2.85
N ASP A 94 -0.84 -13.53 -3.40
CA ASP A 94 -1.52 -13.94 -4.63
C ASP A 94 -0.57 -13.88 -5.84
N ALA A 95 0.29 -12.85 -5.90
CA ALA A 95 1.31 -12.72 -6.93
C ALA A 95 2.34 -13.85 -6.88
N VAL A 96 2.65 -14.42 -5.72
CA VAL A 96 3.54 -15.59 -5.58
C VAL A 96 2.84 -16.88 -6.02
N GLU A 97 1.53 -17.01 -5.76
CA GLU A 97 0.75 -18.20 -6.12
C GLU A 97 0.39 -18.27 -7.61
N ALA A 98 0.11 -17.13 -8.26
CA ALA A 98 -0.27 -17.11 -9.67
C ALA A 98 0.20 -15.86 -10.42
N ASP A 99 0.80 -16.08 -11.60
CA ASP A 99 1.31 -15.00 -12.48
C ASP A 99 0.20 -14.01 -12.92
N VAL A 100 -1.06 -14.44 -12.93
CA VAL A 100 -2.21 -13.57 -13.25
C VAL A 100 -2.47 -12.50 -12.20
N PHE A 101 -1.96 -12.67 -10.98
CA PHE A 101 -2.04 -11.69 -9.91
C PHE A 101 -0.72 -10.95 -9.68
N ASP A 102 0.28 -11.16 -10.54
CA ASP A 102 1.53 -10.41 -10.47
C ASP A 102 1.42 -9.14 -11.34
N PHE A 103 1.54 -7.97 -10.70
CA PHE A 103 1.39 -6.66 -11.32
C PHE A 103 2.65 -5.83 -11.09
N LEU A 104 2.97 -4.94 -12.03
CA LEU A 104 4.04 -3.96 -11.84
C LEU A 104 3.71 -3.05 -10.64
N ILE A 105 4.67 -2.90 -9.71
CA ILE A 105 4.50 -2.05 -8.51
C ILE A 105 4.12 -0.62 -8.93
N GLY A 106 4.71 -0.11 -10.01
CA GLY A 106 4.38 1.23 -10.52
C GLY A 106 2.91 1.38 -10.95
N GLY A 107 2.33 0.32 -11.52
CA GLY A 107 0.90 0.26 -11.85
C GLY A 107 0.02 0.18 -10.60
N VAL A 108 0.40 -0.66 -9.63
CA VAL A 108 -0.29 -0.81 -8.35
C VAL A 108 -0.33 0.51 -7.57
N CYS A 109 0.78 1.25 -7.52
CA CYS A 109 0.83 2.59 -6.93
C CYS A 109 -0.11 3.58 -7.65
N ALA A 110 -0.15 3.54 -8.99
CA ALA A 110 -1.04 4.39 -9.75
C ALA A 110 -2.53 4.05 -9.51
N ALA A 111 -2.86 2.76 -9.39
CA ALA A 111 -4.19 2.28 -9.04
C ALA A 111 -4.63 2.79 -7.66
N THR A 112 -3.84 2.56 -6.60
CA THR A 112 -4.23 2.98 -5.24
C THR A 112 -4.29 4.49 -5.06
N CYS A 113 -3.55 5.27 -5.85
CA CYS A 113 -3.58 6.74 -5.82
C CYS A 113 -4.66 7.34 -6.74
N ALA A 114 -5.42 6.52 -7.49
CA ALA A 114 -6.51 6.99 -8.34
C ALA A 114 -7.66 7.57 -7.52
N GLU A 115 -8.07 8.82 -7.77
CA GLU A 115 -9.22 9.40 -7.07
C GLU A 115 -10.40 9.64 -8.02
N LYS A 116 -10.18 10.46 -9.05
CA LYS A 116 -11.26 10.96 -9.91
C LYS A 116 -11.45 10.20 -11.21
N LYS A 117 -10.42 9.46 -11.64
CA LYS A 117 -10.43 8.71 -12.89
C LYS A 117 -9.82 7.35 -12.64
N ALA A 118 -10.50 6.32 -13.13
CA ALA A 118 -9.99 4.97 -13.08
C ALA A 118 -8.70 4.83 -13.88
N VAL A 119 -7.83 3.95 -13.40
CA VAL A 119 -6.59 3.55 -14.06
C VAL A 119 -6.71 2.07 -14.39
N GLU A 120 -6.54 1.74 -15.66
CA GLU A 120 -6.39 0.34 -16.08
C GLU A 120 -4.98 -0.15 -15.70
N VAL A 121 -4.93 -1.27 -14.97
CA VAL A 121 -3.68 -1.94 -14.62
C VAL A 121 -3.79 -3.41 -15.07
N GLY A 122 -2.88 -3.83 -15.93
CA GLY A 122 -2.78 -5.23 -16.38
C GLY A 122 -1.74 -6.00 -15.58
N SER A 123 -1.97 -7.30 -15.40
CA SER A 123 -0.97 -8.23 -14.88
C SER A 123 0.20 -8.36 -15.86
N VAL A 124 1.35 -8.80 -15.34
CA VAL A 124 2.54 -9.11 -16.14
C VAL A 124 2.26 -10.28 -17.09
N ALA A 125 1.41 -11.23 -16.69
CA ALA A 125 0.87 -12.23 -17.59
C ALA A 125 -0.06 -11.55 -18.61
N GLU A 126 0.38 -11.46 -19.87
CA GLU A 126 -0.38 -10.80 -20.94
C GLU A 126 -1.77 -11.41 -21.12
N GLY A 127 -2.78 -10.54 -21.27
CA GLY A 127 -4.14 -10.91 -21.69
C GLY A 127 -5.05 -11.56 -20.65
N ARG A 128 -4.63 -11.68 -19.37
CA ARG A 128 -5.42 -12.42 -18.36
C ARG A 128 -6.13 -11.57 -17.32
N ALA A 129 -5.41 -10.77 -16.54
CA ALA A 129 -6.03 -9.92 -15.51
C ALA A 129 -5.86 -8.44 -15.85
N LYS A 130 -6.99 -7.73 -15.85
CA LYS A 130 -7.05 -6.27 -15.99
C LYS A 130 -7.97 -5.73 -14.92
N ILE A 131 -7.48 -4.74 -14.18
CA ILE A 131 -8.24 -4.07 -13.11
C ILE A 131 -8.53 -2.64 -13.56
N GLN A 132 -9.79 -2.23 -13.51
CA GLN A 132 -10.20 -0.83 -13.70
C GLN A 132 -10.24 -0.15 -12.34
N ALA A 133 -9.07 0.25 -11.84
CA ALA A 133 -8.90 0.64 -10.46
C ALA A 133 -9.28 2.11 -10.20
N ILE A 134 -10.10 2.33 -9.17
CA ILE A 134 -10.15 3.56 -8.39
C ILE A 134 -9.46 3.31 -7.04
N GLY A 135 -8.78 4.30 -6.51
CA GLY A 135 -7.79 4.15 -5.46
C GLY A 135 -8.31 3.76 -4.09
N GLY A 136 -7.36 3.30 -3.27
CA GLY A 136 -7.60 2.83 -1.90
C GLY A 136 -8.17 3.91 -0.98
N GLY A 137 -7.95 5.20 -1.30
CA GLY A 137 -8.59 6.30 -0.56
C GLY A 137 -10.11 6.37 -0.72
N VAL A 138 -10.66 5.82 -1.81
CA VAL A 138 -12.11 5.68 -2.01
C VAL A 138 -12.59 4.31 -1.52
N ALA A 139 -11.80 3.26 -1.77
CA ALA A 139 -12.15 1.88 -1.47
C ALA A 139 -12.05 1.51 0.02
N MET A 140 -10.94 1.90 0.68
CA MET A 140 -10.57 1.47 2.02
C MET A 140 -9.53 2.41 2.67
N ARG A 141 -9.99 3.51 3.27
CA ARG A 141 -9.13 4.54 3.91
C ARG A 141 -8.37 4.06 5.14
N ASN A 142 -8.82 2.98 5.77
CA ASN A 142 -8.11 2.32 6.85
C ASN A 142 -7.96 0.82 6.53
N PRO A 143 -6.85 0.40 5.90
CA PRO A 143 -6.62 -0.99 5.51
C PRO A 143 -6.28 -1.93 6.69
N MET A 144 -6.35 -1.47 7.94
CA MET A 144 -5.93 -2.26 9.12
C MET A 144 -6.73 -3.56 9.28
N ALA A 145 -8.05 -3.51 9.11
CA ALA A 145 -8.89 -4.71 9.18
C ALA A 145 -8.47 -5.75 8.12
N MET A 146 -8.23 -5.32 6.88
CA MET A 146 -7.73 -6.19 5.81
C MET A 146 -6.37 -6.79 6.18
N ALA A 147 -5.44 -6.00 6.72
CA ALA A 147 -4.12 -6.49 7.13
C ALA A 147 -4.22 -7.57 8.23
N ILE A 148 -5.05 -7.36 9.26
CA ILE A 148 -5.29 -8.37 10.30
C ILE A 148 -5.92 -9.62 9.68
N THR A 149 -6.94 -9.46 8.83
CA THR A 149 -7.60 -10.58 8.15
C THR A 149 -6.60 -11.38 7.33
N HIS A 150 -5.68 -10.74 6.61
CA HIS A 150 -4.63 -11.43 5.86
C HIS A 150 -3.71 -12.23 6.77
N VAL A 151 -3.19 -11.63 7.85
CA VAL A 151 -2.31 -12.34 8.80
C VAL A 151 -3.04 -13.51 9.45
N MET A 152 -4.32 -13.34 9.82
CA MET A 152 -5.12 -14.38 10.45
C MET A 152 -5.42 -15.55 9.50
N ASN A 153 -5.61 -15.31 8.21
CA ASN A 153 -6.05 -16.35 7.26
C ASN A 153 -4.92 -16.93 6.43
N ASN A 154 -3.80 -16.23 6.25
CA ASN A 154 -2.62 -16.74 5.56
C ASN A 154 -1.75 -17.56 6.52
N LYS A 155 -2.23 -18.75 6.92
CA LYS A 155 -1.50 -19.67 7.80
C LYS A 155 -0.21 -20.21 7.19
N THR A 156 -0.04 -20.06 5.87
CA THR A 156 1.21 -20.46 5.22
C THR A 156 2.36 -19.53 5.58
N GLU A 157 2.12 -18.22 5.63
CA GLU A 157 3.14 -17.25 6.04
C GLU A 157 3.10 -16.92 7.54
N PHE A 158 1.92 -17.05 8.17
CA PHE A 158 1.69 -16.71 9.58
C PHE A 158 1.05 -17.89 10.36
N PRO A 159 1.73 -19.04 10.48
CA PRO A 159 1.15 -20.24 11.08
C PRO A 159 0.77 -20.06 12.56
N PHE A 160 1.46 -19.17 13.29
CA PHE A 160 1.30 -18.99 14.73
C PHE A 160 0.33 -17.86 15.12
N ALA A 161 -0.14 -17.05 14.17
CA ALA A 161 -1.05 -15.95 14.49
C ALA A 161 -2.47 -16.52 14.73
N ALA A 162 -2.90 -16.63 15.97
CA ALA A 162 -4.22 -17.15 16.35
C ALA A 162 -5.21 -16.03 16.68
N GLY A 163 -4.71 -14.86 17.08
CA GLY A 163 -5.52 -13.68 17.37
C GLY A 163 -4.74 -12.37 17.32
N VAL A 164 -5.40 -11.29 17.68
CA VAL A 164 -4.78 -9.96 17.78
C VAL A 164 -3.74 -9.90 18.90
N GLU A 165 -3.83 -10.79 19.87
CA GLU A 165 -2.85 -10.96 20.95
C GLU A 165 -1.46 -11.37 20.48
N ASP A 166 -1.34 -11.92 19.27
CA ASP A 166 -0.08 -12.36 18.64
C ASP A 166 0.50 -11.28 17.70
N MET A 167 -0.06 -10.07 17.72
CA MET A 167 0.26 -9.01 16.76
C MET A 167 0.71 -7.72 17.46
N LEU A 168 1.64 -7.02 16.81
CA LEU A 168 1.87 -5.60 17.01
C LEU A 168 1.36 -4.87 15.76
N ALA A 169 0.39 -3.98 15.95
CA ALA A 169 -0.29 -3.29 14.87
C ALA A 169 -0.15 -1.77 15.00
N ILE A 170 0.29 -1.12 13.93
CA ILE A 170 0.34 0.33 13.84
C ILE A 170 -0.39 0.79 12.58
N SER A 171 -1.23 1.81 12.73
CA SER A 171 -2.04 2.35 11.66
C SER A 171 -1.85 3.86 11.58
N PHE A 172 -1.54 4.37 10.38
CA PHE A 172 -1.36 5.79 10.11
C PHE A 172 -2.57 6.34 9.38
N GLY A 173 -3.14 7.43 9.89
CA GLY A 173 -4.31 8.11 9.34
C GLY A 173 -4.00 9.53 8.93
N CYS A 174 -4.52 9.93 7.78
CA CYS A 174 -4.54 11.32 7.34
C CYS A 174 -6.00 11.77 7.23
N ASN A 175 -6.44 12.61 8.15
CA ASN A 175 -7.77 13.21 8.10
C ASN A 175 -7.63 14.70 7.84
N GLU A 176 -8.34 15.18 6.83
CA GLU A 176 -8.60 16.60 6.67
C GLU A 176 -9.66 17.00 7.69
N ALA A 177 -9.42 18.05 8.48
CA ALA A 177 -10.44 18.56 9.36
C ALA A 177 -11.53 19.25 8.53
N TYR A 178 -12.68 18.61 8.41
CA TYR A 178 -13.91 19.32 8.14
C TYR A 178 -14.26 20.07 9.42
N GLY A 179 -14.03 21.38 9.44
CA GLY A 179 -14.60 22.22 10.50
C GLY A 179 -16.11 21.96 10.62
N ALA A 180 -16.74 22.40 11.71
CA ALA A 180 -18.17 22.19 11.98
C ALA A 180 -19.09 22.90 10.95
N ARG A 181 -19.09 22.41 9.71
CA ARG A 181 -19.85 22.92 8.57
C ARG A 181 -20.46 21.77 7.81
N SER A 182 -21.62 22.02 7.22
CA SER A 182 -22.26 21.06 6.34
C SER A 182 -21.42 20.80 5.09
N PRO A 183 -21.44 19.56 4.55
CA PRO A 183 -20.79 19.24 3.30
C PRO A 183 -21.46 20.02 2.16
N LYS A 184 -20.63 20.59 1.27
CA LYS A 184 -21.07 21.44 0.14
C LYS A 184 -21.03 20.73 -1.20
N SER A 185 -20.56 19.48 -1.26
CA SER A 185 -20.45 18.72 -2.51
C SER A 185 -20.52 17.21 -2.28
N ALA A 186 -20.85 16.47 -3.33
CA ALA A 186 -20.79 15.00 -3.32
C ALA A 186 -19.39 14.47 -2.98
N SER A 187 -18.32 15.17 -3.41
CA SER A 187 -16.94 14.82 -3.05
C SER A 187 -16.70 14.92 -1.54
N GLU A 188 -17.20 15.97 -0.88
CA GLU A 188 -17.10 16.09 0.58
C GLU A 188 -17.91 15.00 1.30
N LEU A 189 -19.09 14.63 0.79
CA LEU A 189 -19.88 13.52 1.33
C LEU A 189 -19.14 12.18 1.23
N VAL A 190 -18.50 11.89 0.09
CA VAL A 190 -17.70 10.67 -0.10
C VAL A 190 -16.52 10.65 0.87
N LYS A 191 -15.84 11.78 1.08
CA LYS A 191 -14.74 11.87 2.04
C LYS A 191 -15.22 11.60 3.48
N ILE A 192 -16.34 12.21 3.90
CA ILE A 192 -16.97 11.96 5.19
C ILE A 192 -17.34 10.49 5.36
N ALA A 193 -17.95 9.87 4.35
CA ALA A 193 -18.30 8.44 4.39
C ALA A 193 -17.04 7.57 4.53
N GLY A 194 -15.96 7.90 3.81
CA GLY A 194 -14.68 7.22 3.93
C GLY A 194 -14.00 7.42 5.29
N ASP A 195 -14.09 8.62 5.88
CA ASP A 195 -13.61 8.88 7.24
C ASP A 195 -14.41 8.07 8.27
N GLY A 196 -15.73 8.04 8.13
CA GLY A 196 -16.60 7.22 8.99
C GLY A 196 -16.26 5.74 8.90
N ALA A 197 -16.04 5.20 7.70
CA ALA A 197 -15.59 3.83 7.51
C ALA A 197 -14.22 3.57 8.16
N ALA A 198 -13.28 4.50 8.03
CA ALA A 198 -11.96 4.39 8.66
C ALA A 198 -12.03 4.41 10.19
N ASP A 199 -12.88 5.26 10.77
CA ASP A 199 -13.10 5.39 12.22
C ASP A 199 -13.82 4.13 12.78
N MET A 200 -14.74 3.52 12.02
CA MET A 200 -15.36 2.24 12.42
C MET A 200 -14.34 1.10 12.48
N VAL A 201 -13.46 1.00 11.49
CA VAL A 201 -12.36 0.00 11.50
C VAL A 201 -11.45 0.25 12.69
N ASP A 202 -11.08 1.51 12.94
CA ASP A 202 -10.21 1.87 14.06
C ASP A 202 -10.82 1.48 15.41
N GLN A 203 -12.11 1.79 15.63
CA GLN A 203 -12.82 1.38 16.84
C GLN A 203 -12.87 -0.15 16.98
N ALA A 204 -13.21 -0.88 15.92
CA ALA A 204 -13.30 -2.34 15.96
C ALA A 204 -11.96 -2.98 16.34
N VAL A 205 -10.87 -2.52 15.72
CA VAL A 205 -9.51 -3.02 16.01
C VAL A 205 -9.08 -2.63 17.43
N ALA A 206 -9.26 -1.37 17.82
CA ALA A 206 -8.93 -0.92 19.17
C ALA A 206 -9.64 -1.73 20.25
N MET A 207 -10.94 -2.04 20.06
CA MET A 207 -11.70 -2.84 21.01
C MET A 207 -11.24 -4.30 21.04
N ALA A 208 -10.90 -4.89 19.90
CA ALA A 208 -10.35 -6.25 19.84
C ALA A 208 -9.04 -6.38 20.65
N PHE A 209 -8.10 -5.44 20.47
CA PHE A 209 -6.85 -5.42 21.24
C PHE A 209 -7.09 -5.14 22.73
N LYS A 210 -8.00 -4.21 23.05
CA LYS A 210 -8.35 -3.88 24.43
C LYS A 210 -8.95 -5.07 25.19
N GLN A 211 -9.84 -5.83 24.55
CA GLN A 211 -10.46 -7.02 25.14
C GLN A 211 -9.43 -8.08 25.55
N LYS A 212 -8.29 -8.12 24.87
CA LYS A 212 -7.17 -9.03 25.16
C LYS A 212 -6.15 -8.44 26.14
N ASN A 213 -6.42 -7.30 26.76
CA ASN A 213 -5.47 -6.53 27.58
C ASN A 213 -4.18 -6.14 26.81
N ARG A 214 -4.30 -5.97 25.49
CA ARG A 214 -3.20 -5.64 24.55
C ARG A 214 -3.36 -4.24 23.95
N GLU A 215 -3.95 -3.31 24.69
CA GLU A 215 -4.26 -1.95 24.21
C GLU A 215 -3.03 -1.13 23.76
N ASN A 216 -1.83 -1.47 24.25
CA ASN A 216 -0.58 -0.83 23.82
C ASN A 216 -0.02 -1.43 22.52
N SER A 217 -0.48 -2.62 22.13
CA SER A 217 -0.03 -3.35 20.95
C SER A 217 -0.75 -2.92 19.66
N TYR A 218 -1.80 -2.10 19.77
CA TYR A 218 -2.40 -1.37 18.65
C TYR A 218 -2.22 0.15 18.83
N VAL A 219 -1.59 0.80 17.86
CA VAL A 219 -1.39 2.25 17.85
C VAL A 219 -1.96 2.86 16.57
N ARG A 220 -2.93 3.77 16.71
CA ARG A 220 -3.41 4.62 15.63
C ARG A 220 -2.80 6.01 15.77
N ILE A 221 -2.04 6.43 14.76
CA ILE A 221 -1.47 7.78 14.67
C ILE A 221 -2.26 8.55 13.62
N GLN A 222 -2.92 9.64 14.00
CA GLN A 222 -3.79 10.40 13.11
C GLN A 222 -3.57 11.90 13.29
N GLY A 223 -3.37 12.61 12.16
CA GLY A 223 -3.30 14.07 12.11
C GLY A 223 -4.57 14.74 12.62
N GLN A 224 -4.45 15.58 13.67
CA GLN A 224 -5.46 16.59 13.95
C GLN A 224 -5.07 17.87 13.20
N SER A 225 -5.69 18.14 12.06
CA SER A 225 -5.58 19.47 11.45
C SER A 225 -6.42 20.45 12.28
N GLN A 226 -5.82 21.09 13.28
CA GLN A 226 -6.48 22.20 13.97
C GLN A 226 -6.51 23.42 13.05
N GLY A 227 -7.45 23.47 12.11
CA GLY A 227 -7.81 24.69 11.38
C GLY A 227 -6.65 25.54 10.84
N SER A 228 -5.52 24.92 10.49
CA SER A 228 -4.32 25.66 10.07
C SER A 228 -4.67 26.45 8.82
N LYS A 229 -4.55 27.78 8.93
CA LYS A 229 -4.74 28.73 7.83
C LYS A 229 -3.92 28.24 6.64
N LYS A 230 -4.58 27.91 5.53
CA LYS A 230 -3.92 27.64 4.25
C LYS A 230 -3.04 28.84 3.90
N GLY A 231 -1.72 28.70 4.06
CA GLY A 231 -0.78 29.75 3.65
C GLY A 231 0.56 29.70 4.35
N SER A 232 1.39 28.68 4.08
CA SER A 232 2.84 28.85 4.17
C SER A 232 3.53 27.90 3.20
N THR A 233 4.26 28.46 2.25
CA THR A 233 4.99 27.75 1.18
C THR A 233 6.47 27.55 1.51
N ALA A 234 6.90 27.75 2.76
CA ALA A 234 8.30 27.59 3.15
C ALA A 234 8.62 26.16 3.60
N ALA A 235 9.76 25.61 3.19
CA ALA A 235 10.22 24.28 3.58
C ALA A 235 10.59 24.17 5.08
N ALA A 236 10.97 25.28 5.72
CA ALA A 236 11.26 25.34 7.15
C ALA A 236 9.99 25.19 8.02
N ALA A 237 8.86 25.79 7.59
CA ALA A 237 7.58 25.67 8.27
C ALA A 237 7.05 24.21 8.32
N LYS A 238 7.51 23.35 7.40
CA LYS A 238 7.04 21.96 7.30
C LYS A 238 7.75 20.99 8.25
N ILE A 239 8.99 21.28 8.67
CA ILE A 239 9.69 20.46 9.67
C ILE A 239 9.15 20.78 11.07
N GLU A 240 8.83 22.05 11.32
CA GLU A 240 8.13 22.46 12.54
C GLU A 240 6.73 21.82 12.65
N GLU A 241 5.97 21.73 11.54
CA GLU A 241 4.70 21.01 11.49
C GLU A 241 4.86 19.49 11.79
N GLU A 242 5.96 18.87 11.36
CA GLU A 242 6.27 17.45 11.63
C GLU A 242 6.59 17.20 13.12
N GLU A 243 7.43 18.04 13.74
CA GLU A 243 7.72 17.96 15.17
C GLU A 243 6.50 18.31 16.04
N GLU A 244 5.72 19.31 15.63
CA GLU A 244 4.48 19.70 16.29
C GLU A 244 3.49 18.52 16.26
N PHE A 245 3.36 17.84 15.12
CA PHE A 245 2.51 16.66 15.00
C PHE A 245 2.91 15.53 15.97
N LEU A 246 4.21 15.30 16.16
CA LEU A 246 4.70 14.32 17.12
C LEU A 246 4.46 14.74 18.59
N ARG A 247 4.44 16.04 18.87
CA ARG A 247 4.14 16.60 20.20
C ARG A 247 2.64 16.66 20.50
N GLN A 248 1.76 16.61 19.49
CA GLN A 248 0.32 16.55 19.70
C GLN A 248 -0.06 15.34 20.55
N ARG A 249 -1.11 15.54 21.36
CA ARG A 249 -1.73 14.45 22.11
C ARG A 249 -2.34 13.45 21.15
N SER A 250 -2.05 12.18 21.39
CA SER A 250 -2.61 11.09 20.60
C SER A 250 -4.11 10.96 20.83
N VAL A 251 -4.79 10.26 19.92
CA VAL A 251 -6.23 10.08 19.96
C VAL A 251 -6.55 8.60 20.09
N ASP A 252 -7.38 8.28 21.09
CA ASP A 252 -7.88 6.94 21.34
C ASP A 252 -9.31 6.82 20.81
N SER A 253 -9.61 5.73 20.12
CA SER A 253 -10.96 5.38 19.72
C SER A 253 -11.73 4.86 20.93
N VAL A 254 -12.95 5.37 21.11
CA VAL A 254 -13.87 4.96 22.17
C VAL A 254 -15.09 4.35 21.52
N MET A 255 -15.42 3.11 21.91
CA MET A 255 -16.55 2.35 21.38
C MET A 255 -17.83 3.21 21.37
N PHE A 256 -18.38 3.45 20.18
CA PHE A 256 -19.60 4.22 19.94
C PHE A 256 -19.60 5.68 20.43
N ARG A 257 -18.45 6.20 20.89
CA ARG A 257 -18.30 7.59 21.37
C ARG A 257 -17.29 8.39 20.56
N GLY A 258 -16.87 7.83 19.42
CA GLY A 258 -15.92 8.46 18.53
C GLY A 258 -14.50 8.39 19.08
N ARG A 259 -13.90 9.56 19.33
CA ARG A 259 -12.48 9.73 19.61
C ARG A 259 -12.27 10.54 20.88
N LYS A 260 -11.31 10.14 21.71
CA LYS A 260 -10.91 10.82 22.96
C LYS A 260 -9.42 11.18 22.90
N THR A 261 -9.08 12.40 23.30
CA THR A 261 -7.68 12.80 23.45
C THR A 261 -7.03 12.02 24.58
N SER A 262 -5.92 11.36 24.27
CA SER A 262 -5.11 10.61 25.22
C SER A 262 -4.27 11.54 26.09
N GLU A 263 -3.69 11.01 27.16
CA GLU A 263 -2.70 11.72 27.97
C GLU A 263 -1.33 11.75 27.29
N LYS A 264 -1.02 10.70 26.51
CA LYS A 264 0.27 10.52 25.85
C LYS A 264 0.33 11.23 24.51
N THR A 265 1.51 11.72 24.16
CA THR A 265 1.80 12.30 22.84
C THR A 265 1.95 11.21 21.77
N ASN A 266 1.85 11.62 20.50
CA ASN A 266 2.13 10.72 19.37
C ASN A 266 3.56 10.17 19.44
N SER A 267 4.54 11.01 19.80
CA SER A 267 5.93 10.61 19.99
C SER A 267 6.09 9.53 21.07
N GLU A 268 5.49 9.73 22.25
CA GLU A 268 5.58 8.77 23.35
C GLU A 268 5.00 7.40 22.98
N ARG A 269 3.87 7.38 22.26
CA ARG A 269 3.28 6.12 21.78
C ARG A 269 4.18 5.42 20.77
N LEU A 270 4.72 6.17 19.82
CA LEU A 270 5.63 5.65 18.80
C LEU A 270 6.92 5.10 19.42
N GLN A 271 7.48 5.80 20.41
CA GLN A 271 8.67 5.34 21.13
C GLN A 271 8.40 4.02 21.87
N LYS A 272 7.28 3.94 22.60
CA LYS A 272 6.90 2.70 23.29
C LYS A 272 6.68 1.55 22.29
N PHE A 273 5.95 1.79 21.21
CA PHE A 273 5.71 0.79 20.17
C PHE A 273 7.02 0.34 19.51
N THR A 274 7.95 1.26 19.26
CA THR A 274 9.26 0.96 18.68
C THR A 274 10.10 0.09 19.63
N ALA A 275 10.04 0.34 20.94
CA ALA A 275 10.72 -0.50 21.92
C ALA A 275 10.19 -1.94 21.91
N GLU A 276 8.87 -2.13 21.83
CA GLU A 276 8.25 -3.46 21.70
C GLU A 276 8.66 -4.15 20.40
N LEU A 277 8.69 -3.41 19.27
CA LEU A 277 9.12 -3.93 17.98
C LEU A 277 10.60 -4.37 17.97
N ILE A 278 11.49 -3.60 18.58
CA ILE A 278 12.92 -3.94 18.70
C ILE A 278 13.11 -5.17 19.59
N ALA A 279 12.35 -5.26 20.70
CA ALA A 279 12.40 -6.42 21.57
C ALA A 279 11.97 -7.70 20.83
N GLU A 280 10.90 -7.62 20.04
CA GLU A 280 10.42 -8.71 19.19
C GLU A 280 11.44 -9.11 18.12
N GLU A 281 12.08 -8.15 17.43
CA GLU A 281 13.12 -8.44 16.44
C GLU A 281 14.32 -9.16 17.09
N ARG A 282 14.78 -8.69 18.25
CA ARG A 282 15.88 -9.32 19.00
C ARG A 282 15.52 -10.74 19.40
N TRP A 283 14.31 -10.95 19.92
CA TRP A 283 13.83 -12.27 20.29
C TRP A 283 13.81 -13.22 19.09
N ARG A 284 13.30 -12.77 17.94
CA ARG A 284 13.28 -13.57 16.70
C ARG A 284 14.67 -13.94 16.18
N LYS A 285 15.67 -13.05 16.34
CA LYS A 285 17.06 -13.35 15.96
C LYS A 285 17.70 -14.39 16.87
N SER A 286 17.29 -14.45 18.14
CA SER A 286 17.77 -15.46 19.10
C SER A 286 16.97 -16.77 19.09
N SER A 287 15.76 -16.75 18.54
CA SER A 287 14.88 -17.92 18.48
C SER A 287 15.30 -18.86 17.34
N PRO A 288 15.37 -20.18 17.58
CA PRO A 288 15.62 -21.15 16.52
C PRO A 288 14.38 -21.36 15.61
N LEU A 289 13.21 -20.87 16.00
CA LEU A 289 11.96 -21.06 15.27
C LEU A 289 11.54 -19.77 14.54
N PRO A 290 11.39 -19.79 13.20
CA PRO A 290 10.89 -18.64 12.46
C PRO A 290 9.40 -18.42 12.74
N THR A 291 9.04 -17.26 13.27
CA THR A 291 7.64 -16.89 13.55
C THR A 291 6.83 -16.57 12.29
N VAL A 292 7.52 -16.19 11.20
CA VAL A 292 6.91 -15.83 9.92
C VAL A 292 7.66 -16.56 8.81
N LEU A 293 6.91 -17.20 7.92
CA LEU A 293 7.41 -18.04 6.83
C LEU A 293 7.08 -17.39 5.48
N ILE A 294 7.73 -16.26 5.17
CA ILE A 294 7.47 -15.54 3.91
C ILE A 294 7.82 -16.46 2.75
N LYS A 295 6.85 -16.69 1.85
CA LYS A 295 7.10 -17.53 0.68
C LYS A 295 8.15 -16.89 -0.22
N PRO A 296 9.21 -17.60 -0.64
CA PRO A 296 10.19 -17.05 -1.57
C PRO A 296 9.51 -16.78 -2.91
N ALA A 297 9.95 -15.72 -3.59
CA ALA A 297 9.61 -15.52 -5.00
C ALA A 297 10.30 -16.64 -5.80
N VAL A 298 9.54 -17.64 -6.24
CA VAL A 298 10.09 -18.66 -7.15
C VAL A 298 10.19 -18.01 -8.53
N THR A 299 11.38 -18.05 -9.14
CA THR A 299 11.55 -17.62 -10.53
C THR A 299 10.64 -18.48 -11.42
N PRO A 300 10.03 -17.92 -12.49
CA PRO A 300 9.23 -18.73 -13.39
C PRO A 300 10.08 -19.88 -13.90
N ARG A 301 9.60 -21.13 -13.73
CA ARG A 301 10.18 -22.28 -14.43
C ARG A 301 10.17 -21.93 -15.91
N THR A 302 11.34 -21.77 -16.51
CA THR A 302 11.52 -21.71 -17.95
C THR A 302 11.29 -23.12 -18.48
N SER A 303 10.03 -23.56 -18.56
CA SER A 303 9.66 -24.82 -19.19
C SER A 303 8.20 -24.74 -19.62
N SER A 304 8.04 -24.50 -20.92
CA SER A 304 6.82 -24.75 -21.66
C SER A 304 6.33 -26.18 -21.38
N ALA A 305 5.20 -26.31 -20.71
CA ALA A 305 4.37 -27.51 -20.77
C ALA A 305 2.91 -27.06 -20.74
N THR A 306 2.35 -26.92 -21.93
CA THR A 306 0.93 -26.71 -22.17
C THR A 306 0.13 -27.88 -21.60
N ASN A 307 -0.58 -27.69 -20.49
CA ASN A 307 -1.77 -28.48 -20.20
C ASN A 307 -2.97 -27.53 -20.23
N SER A 308 -3.65 -27.51 -21.37
CA SER A 308 -4.97 -26.88 -21.50
C SER A 308 -5.96 -27.63 -20.63
N THR A 309 -6.38 -27.04 -19.52
CA THR A 309 -7.63 -27.40 -18.86
C THR A 309 -8.69 -26.38 -19.23
N THR A 310 -9.55 -26.78 -20.15
CA THR A 310 -10.78 -26.07 -20.53
C THR A 310 -11.71 -26.04 -19.31
N PHE A 311 -11.98 -24.86 -18.76
CA PHE A 311 -13.07 -24.69 -17.80
C PHE A 311 -14.38 -24.54 -18.59
N THR A 312 -15.19 -25.60 -18.60
CA THR A 312 -16.56 -25.53 -19.09
C THR A 312 -17.43 -24.88 -18.01
N THR A 313 -17.97 -23.71 -18.31
CA THR A 313 -19.00 -23.03 -17.54
C THR A 313 -20.28 -23.85 -17.58
N LEU A 314 -20.68 -24.44 -16.46
CA LEU A 314 -22.04 -24.95 -16.27
C LEU A 314 -22.93 -23.78 -15.81
N SER A 315 -23.68 -23.25 -16.76
CA SER A 315 -24.88 -22.45 -16.51
C SER A 315 -25.93 -23.34 -15.84
N ALA A 316 -26.21 -23.11 -14.56
CA ALA A 316 -27.37 -23.70 -13.90
C ALA A 316 -28.59 -22.79 -14.12
N SER A 317 -29.41 -23.16 -15.10
CA SER A 317 -30.79 -22.73 -15.23
C SER A 317 -31.70 -23.83 -14.67
N SER A 318 -32.51 -23.48 -13.66
CA SER A 318 -33.82 -24.08 -13.37
C SER A 318 -34.49 -23.22 -12.29
N LEU A 319 -35.56 -22.47 -12.58
CA LEU A 319 -36.95 -22.93 -12.62
C LEU A 319 -37.37 -23.72 -11.37
N CYS A 320 -37.86 -22.98 -10.37
CA CYS A 320 -39.17 -23.15 -9.73
C CYS A 320 -39.54 -21.81 -9.06
#